data_AF-A0A3C7WEN6-F1
#
_entry.id   AF-A0A3C7WEN6-F1
#
_cell.length_a   1.000
_cell.length_b   1.000
_cell.length_c   1.000
_cell.angle_alpha   90.00
_cell.angle_beta   90.00
_cell.angle_gamma   90.00
#
_symmetry.space_group_name_H-M   'P 1'
#
loop_
_entity.id
_entity.type
_entity.pdbx_description
1 polymer ?
#
loop_
_entity_poly.entity_id
_entity_poly.type
_entity_poly.pdbx_seq_one_letter_code
_entity_poly.pdbx_strand_id
1 'polypeptide(L)'
;MTVGRAAAEAAVFDPRCHLRPEELAGLRRRSNLRAWLLVAGNWATIAAVLAPLALAPGPLTFLLALLLLPGRQLGLAVLMHEAGHGTLFASARLNRWIGQWCCALPLFNDLPSYAAGHREHHRMAGTRDDPDLPNYAAYPVDRASFRRKVLRDLSGRTGLRLLGFVARGAAGGVTAG
;
A
#
# COMPACT_ATOMS: atom_id res chain seq x y z
N MET A 1 15.82 36.96 4.11
CA MET A 1 17.09 36.33 3.67
C MET A 1 16.78 35.05 2.91
N THR A 2 16.68 35.17 1.59
CA THR A 2 17.00 34.17 0.55
C THR A 2 16.85 32.67 0.87
N VAL A 3 15.63 32.13 0.76
CA VAL A 3 15.39 30.70 0.47
C VAL A 3 15.52 30.51 -1.05
N GLY A 4 16.68 30.84 -1.61
CA GLY A 4 16.83 31.04 -3.06
C GLY A 4 18.07 30.44 -3.71
N ARG A 5 18.86 29.61 -3.00
CA ARG A 5 20.15 29.15 -3.56
C ARG A 5 20.70 27.82 -3.04
N ALA A 6 19.83 26.90 -2.65
CA ALA A 6 20.24 25.53 -2.27
C ALA A 6 19.33 24.44 -2.86
N ALA A 7 18.65 24.71 -3.97
CA ALA A 7 18.26 23.65 -4.90
C ALA A 7 19.52 23.25 -5.70
N ALA A 8 20.57 22.82 -4.99
CA ALA A 8 21.64 22.09 -5.61
C ALA A 8 21.02 20.79 -6.12
N GLU A 9 21.23 20.46 -7.39
CA GLU A 9 21.01 19.14 -7.96
C GLU A 9 21.53 18.09 -6.96
N ALA A 10 20.63 17.55 -6.14
CA ALA A 10 20.93 16.34 -5.41
C ALA A 10 21.06 15.29 -6.50
N ALA A 11 22.31 14.95 -6.85
CA ALA A 11 22.61 13.90 -7.79
C ALA A 11 21.69 12.71 -7.45
N VAL A 12 20.85 12.32 -8.42
CA VAL A 12 19.95 11.18 -8.25
C VAL A 12 20.81 10.01 -7.79
N PHE A 13 20.51 9.46 -6.61
CA PHE A 13 21.28 8.35 -6.06
C PHE A 13 21.27 7.19 -7.07
N ASP A 14 22.44 6.88 -7.64
CA ASP A 14 22.61 5.74 -8.54
C ASP A 14 23.30 4.60 -7.77
N PRO A 15 22.56 3.55 -7.36
CA PRO A 15 23.13 2.42 -6.64
C PRO A 15 24.20 1.68 -7.45
N ARG A 16 24.21 1.81 -8.78
CA ARG A 16 25.22 1.19 -9.66
C ARG A 16 26.61 1.80 -9.48
N CYS A 17 26.71 3.02 -8.94
CA CYS A 17 27.98 3.66 -8.60
C CYS A 17 28.58 3.16 -7.28
N HIS A 18 27.78 2.46 -6.46
CA HIS A 18 28.16 2.06 -5.11
C HIS A 18 28.17 0.54 -4.89
N LEU A 19 27.57 -0.24 -5.78
CA LEU A 19 27.44 -1.69 -5.66
C LEU A 19 28.01 -2.39 -6.89
N ARG A 20 28.74 -3.48 -6.67
CA ARG A 20 29.17 -4.36 -7.76
C ARG A 20 27.96 -5.03 -8.42
N PRO A 21 28.04 -5.39 -9.71
CA PRO A 21 26.94 -6.04 -10.42
C PRO A 21 26.39 -7.28 -9.70
N GLU A 22 27.25 -8.06 -9.06
CA GLU A 22 26.88 -9.28 -8.33
C GLU A 22 26.11 -8.96 -7.04
N GLU A 23 26.49 -7.90 -6.34
CA GLU A 23 25.80 -7.42 -5.13
C GLU A 23 24.42 -6.90 -5.48
N LEU A 24 24.33 -6.09 -6.54
CA LEU A 24 23.07 -5.58 -7.05
C LEU A 24 22.15 -6.70 -7.54
N ALA A 25 22.70 -7.71 -8.23
CA ALA A 25 21.95 -8.89 -8.66
C ALA A 25 21.43 -9.70 -7.46
N GLY A 26 22.24 -9.83 -6.40
CA GLY A 26 21.85 -10.47 -5.15
C GLY A 26 20.66 -9.77 -4.48
N LEU A 27 20.71 -8.43 -4.38
CA LEU A 27 19.62 -7.62 -3.80
C LEU A 27 18.33 -7.68 -4.63
N ARG A 28 18.45 -7.85 -5.96
CA ARG A 28 17.30 -7.94 -6.87
C ARG A 28 16.74 -9.35 -7.01
N ARG A 29 17.33 -10.36 -6.33
CA ARG A 29 16.89 -11.75 -6.45
C ARG A 29 15.52 -11.96 -5.79
N ARG A 30 14.54 -12.39 -6.59
CA ARG A 30 13.20 -12.73 -6.11
C ARG A 30 13.13 -14.21 -5.73
N SER A 31 12.30 -14.55 -4.74
CA SER A 31 12.04 -15.93 -4.33
C SER A 31 10.54 -16.20 -4.34
N ASN A 32 10.08 -17.00 -5.31
CA ASN A 32 8.66 -17.36 -5.41
C ASN A 32 8.17 -18.12 -4.17
N LEU A 33 9.02 -18.93 -3.54
CA LEU A 33 8.66 -19.62 -2.30
C LEU A 33 8.39 -18.61 -1.17
N ARG A 34 9.30 -17.64 -0.96
CA ARG A 34 9.08 -16.59 0.05
C ARG A 34 7.83 -15.78 -0.27
N ALA A 35 7.61 -15.43 -1.52
CA ALA A 35 6.42 -14.71 -1.96
C ALA A 35 5.13 -15.47 -1.63
N TRP A 36 5.09 -16.78 -1.93
CA TRP A 36 3.96 -17.63 -1.56
C TRP A 36 3.76 -17.72 -0.05
N LEU A 37 4.83 -17.88 0.73
CA LEU A 37 4.75 -17.92 2.19
C LEU A 37 4.22 -16.61 2.78
N LEU A 38 4.60 -15.46 2.22
CA LEU A 38 4.09 -14.15 2.63
C LEU A 38 2.59 -14.01 2.33
N VAL A 39 2.17 -14.35 1.12
CA VAL A 39 0.75 -14.29 0.71
C VAL A 39 -0.09 -15.27 1.54
N ALA A 40 0.31 -16.54 1.60
CA ALA A 40 -0.40 -17.58 2.34
C ALA A 40 -0.41 -17.30 3.84
N GLY A 41 0.71 -16.85 4.42
CA GLY A 41 0.79 -16.51 5.84
C GLY A 41 -0.12 -15.35 6.21
N ASN A 42 -0.22 -14.32 5.36
CA ASN A 42 -1.13 -13.21 5.62
C ASN A 42 -2.60 -13.66 5.57
N TRP A 43 -2.98 -14.46 4.58
CA TRP A 43 -4.34 -15.03 4.47
C TRP A 43 -4.67 -16.03 5.57
N ALA A 44 -3.72 -16.89 5.94
CA ALA A 44 -3.87 -17.79 7.09
C ALA A 44 -4.10 -17.01 8.38
N THR A 45 -3.40 -15.88 8.57
CA THR A 45 -3.63 -15.02 9.74
C THR A 45 -4.99 -14.35 9.69
N ILE A 46 -5.44 -13.88 8.51
CA ILE A 46 -6.80 -13.34 8.34
C ILE A 46 -7.83 -14.39 8.74
N ALA A 47 -7.71 -15.62 8.22
CA ALA A 47 -8.60 -16.72 8.56
C ALA A 47 -8.56 -17.05 10.06
N ALA A 48 -7.38 -17.06 10.68
CA ALA A 48 -7.22 -17.31 12.12
C ALA A 48 -7.84 -16.21 13.00
N VAL A 49 -7.88 -14.97 12.52
CA VAL A 49 -8.57 -13.86 13.21
C VAL A 49 -10.09 -13.94 13.03
N LEU A 50 -10.56 -14.28 11.82
CA LEU A 50 -11.99 -14.33 11.51
C LEU A 50 -12.69 -15.60 12.01
N ALA A 51 -12.01 -16.74 12.10
CA ALA A 51 -12.62 -18.00 12.49
C ALA A 51 -13.19 -17.98 13.92
N PRO A 52 -12.48 -17.51 14.97
CA PRO A 52 -13.06 -17.38 16.31
C PRO A 52 -14.24 -16.41 16.34
N LEU A 53 -14.18 -15.31 15.57
CA LEU A 53 -15.27 -14.35 15.47
C LEU A 53 -16.53 -14.98 14.85
N ALA A 54 -16.36 -15.82 13.84
CA ALA A 54 -17.46 -16.51 13.15
C ALA A 54 -18.05 -17.67 13.98
N LEU A 55 -17.20 -18.42 14.68
CA LEU A 55 -17.61 -19.63 15.42
C LEU A 55 -18.10 -19.33 16.85
N ALA A 56 -17.56 -18.28 17.47
CA ALA A 56 -17.87 -17.88 18.84
C ALA A 56 -17.89 -16.33 18.96
N PRO A 57 -18.92 -15.67 18.38
CA PRO A 57 -19.01 -14.22 18.44
C PRO A 57 -19.19 -13.74 19.88
N GLY A 58 -18.33 -12.81 20.30
CA GLY A 58 -18.39 -12.23 21.64
C GLY A 58 -17.43 -11.05 21.79
N PRO A 59 -17.53 -10.26 22.87
CA PRO A 59 -16.76 -9.02 23.02
C PRO A 59 -15.25 -9.21 22.81
N LEU A 60 -14.69 -10.33 23.28
CA LEU A 60 -13.28 -10.66 23.10
C LEU A 60 -12.91 -10.95 21.64
N THR A 61 -13.68 -11.79 20.93
CA THR A 61 -13.39 -12.13 19.52
C THR A 61 -13.57 -10.92 18.61
N PHE A 62 -14.54 -10.05 18.91
CA PHE A 62 -14.67 -8.74 18.27
C PHE A 62 -13.47 -7.84 18.52
N LEU A 63 -13.00 -7.72 19.78
CA LEU A 63 -11.85 -6.89 20.11
C LEU A 63 -10.57 -7.38 19.42
N LEU A 64 -10.34 -8.70 19.41
CA LEU A 64 -9.20 -9.30 18.70
C LEU A 64 -9.26 -9.02 17.20
N ALA A 65 -10.43 -9.18 16.57
CA ALA A 65 -10.59 -8.85 15.17
C ALA A 65 -10.34 -7.36 14.88
N LEU A 66 -10.86 -6.47 15.72
CA LEU A 66 -10.67 -5.03 15.60
C LEU A 66 -9.19 -4.61 15.67
N LEU A 67 -8.40 -5.28 16.52
CA LEU A 67 -6.98 -4.95 16.70
C LEU A 67 -6.09 -5.60 15.64
N LEU A 68 -6.36 -6.85 15.25
CA LEU A 68 -5.46 -7.64 14.42
C LEU A 68 -5.76 -7.54 12.91
N LEU A 69 -7.03 -7.46 12.53
CA LEU A 69 -7.46 -7.49 11.14
C LEU A 69 -6.94 -6.28 10.32
N PRO A 70 -6.95 -5.03 10.82
CA PRO A 70 -6.42 -3.89 10.06
C PRO A 70 -4.94 -4.05 9.71
N GLY A 71 -4.14 -4.63 10.61
CA GLY A 71 -2.74 -4.92 10.35
C GLY A 71 -2.52 -5.98 9.25
N ARG A 72 -3.49 -6.87 9.02
CA ARG A 72 -3.45 -7.84 7.91
C ARG A 72 -3.97 -7.27 6.60
N GLN A 73 -4.91 -6.33 6.66
CA GLN A 73 -5.30 -5.53 5.50
C GLN A 73 -4.13 -4.67 5.01
N LEU A 74 -3.39 -4.03 5.92
CA LEU A 74 -2.14 -3.34 5.56
C LEU A 74 -1.11 -4.31 4.95
N GLY A 75 -1.01 -5.53 5.48
CA GLY A 75 -0.18 -6.59 4.90
C GLY A 75 -0.55 -6.91 3.45
N LEU A 76 -1.84 -7.02 3.12
CA LEU A 76 -2.29 -7.19 1.73
C LEU A 76 -1.94 -5.97 0.86
N ALA A 77 -2.04 -4.75 1.40
CA ALA A 77 -1.68 -3.53 0.66
C ALA A 77 -0.17 -3.49 0.35
N VAL A 78 0.68 -3.93 1.27
CA VAL A 78 2.14 -4.05 1.06
C VAL A 78 2.44 -5.12 0.00
N LEU A 79 1.75 -6.27 0.03
CA LEU A 79 1.93 -7.30 -0.99
C LEU A 79 1.46 -6.83 -2.38
N MET A 80 0.35 -6.08 -2.43
CA MET A 80 -0.12 -5.40 -3.64
C MET A 80 0.93 -4.40 -4.16
N HIS A 81 1.54 -3.61 -3.28
CA HIS A 81 2.63 -2.68 -3.63
C HIS A 81 3.79 -3.41 -4.31
N GLU A 82 4.33 -4.46 -3.69
CA GLU A 82 5.42 -5.25 -4.27
C GLU A 82 5.02 -5.93 -5.60
N ALA A 83 3.79 -6.40 -5.70
CA ALA A 83 3.28 -6.94 -6.96
C ALA A 83 3.17 -5.87 -8.06
N GLY A 84 2.81 -4.62 -7.70
CA GLY A 84 2.73 -3.47 -8.59
C GLY A 84 4.11 -3.05 -9.13
N HIS A 85 5.14 -3.17 -8.30
CA HIS A 85 6.55 -3.04 -8.70
C HIS A 85 7.07 -4.25 -9.50
N GLY A 86 6.34 -5.37 -9.49
CA GLY A 86 6.77 -6.62 -10.11
C GLY A 86 7.91 -7.31 -9.35
N THR A 87 8.07 -7.01 -8.06
CA THR A 87 9.15 -7.50 -7.19
C THR A 87 8.71 -8.64 -6.29
N LEU A 88 7.40 -8.83 -6.06
CA LEU A 88 6.89 -9.89 -5.19
C LEU A 88 7.26 -11.29 -5.73
N PHE A 89 6.91 -11.59 -6.98
CA PHE A 89 7.28 -12.83 -7.65
C PHE A 89 8.33 -12.60 -8.74
N ALA A 90 9.09 -13.63 -9.09
CA ALA A 90 9.94 -13.61 -10.29
C ALA A 90 9.12 -13.58 -11.59
N SER A 91 7.88 -14.11 -11.56
CA SER A 91 6.99 -14.16 -12.72
C SER A 91 6.08 -12.93 -12.78
N ALA A 92 6.16 -12.17 -13.87
CA ALA A 92 5.28 -11.04 -14.13
C ALA A 92 3.79 -11.44 -14.16
N ARG A 93 3.47 -12.65 -14.64
CA ARG A 93 2.09 -13.17 -14.65
C ARG A 93 1.59 -13.39 -13.22
N LEU A 94 2.41 -13.96 -12.35
CA LEU A 94 2.04 -14.18 -10.94
C LEU A 94 1.85 -12.85 -10.20
N ASN A 95 2.73 -11.87 -10.41
CA ASN A 95 2.56 -10.54 -9.83
C ASN A 95 1.20 -9.92 -10.21
N ARG A 96 0.82 -9.98 -11.50
CA ARG A 96 -0.49 -9.47 -11.94
C ARG A 96 -1.66 -10.23 -11.32
N TRP A 97 -1.64 -11.56 -11.41
CA TRP A 97 -2.76 -12.39 -10.95
C TRP A 97 -2.92 -12.36 -9.43
N ILE A 98 -1.87 -12.70 -8.69
CA ILE A 98 -1.92 -12.75 -7.23
C ILE A 98 -2.06 -11.35 -6.65
N GLY A 99 -1.34 -10.37 -7.20
CA GLY A 99 -1.45 -8.97 -6.77
C GLY A 99 -2.86 -8.41 -6.94
N GLN A 100 -3.53 -8.67 -8.07
CA GLN A 100 -4.91 -8.22 -8.28
C GLN A 100 -5.88 -8.95 -7.35
N TRP A 101 -5.93 -10.29 -7.45
CA TRP A 101 -7.03 -11.06 -6.90
C TRP A 101 -6.87 -11.37 -5.41
N CYS A 102 -5.64 -11.61 -4.96
CA CYS A 102 -5.37 -11.99 -3.58
C CYS A 102 -4.92 -10.83 -2.71
N CYS A 103 -4.58 -9.66 -3.29
CA CYS A 103 -4.05 -8.53 -2.53
C CYS A 103 -4.85 -7.23 -2.73
N ALA A 104 -5.10 -6.81 -3.99
CA ALA A 104 -5.78 -5.53 -4.28
C ALA A 104 -7.30 -5.60 -4.06
N LEU A 105 -7.99 -6.53 -4.73
CA LEU A 105 -9.45 -6.64 -4.69
C LEU A 105 -10.04 -6.87 -3.29
N PRO A 106 -9.43 -7.67 -2.38
CA PRO A 106 -9.90 -7.79 -1.01
C PRO A 106 -9.91 -6.47 -0.22
N LEU A 107 -9.17 -5.47 -0.69
CA LEU A 107 -9.10 -4.12 -0.13
C LEU A 107 -9.89 -3.11 -0.96
N PHE A 108 -10.72 -3.57 -1.89
CA PHE A 108 -11.47 -2.75 -2.84
C PHE A 108 -10.57 -1.85 -3.71
N ASN A 109 -9.40 -2.37 -4.09
CA ASN A 109 -8.41 -1.67 -4.91
C ASN A 109 -8.21 -2.38 -6.26
N ASP A 110 -7.54 -1.70 -7.19
CA ASP A 110 -7.21 -2.19 -8.53
C ASP A 110 -5.70 -2.08 -8.78
N LEU A 111 -5.03 -3.21 -8.99
CA LEU A 111 -3.57 -3.27 -9.13
C LEU A 111 -3.06 -2.48 -10.34
N PRO A 112 -3.62 -2.59 -11.57
CA PRO A 112 -3.18 -1.79 -12.71
C PRO A 112 -3.27 -0.28 -12.44
N SER A 113 -4.41 0.19 -11.94
CA SER A 113 -4.63 1.62 -11.66
C SER A 113 -3.68 2.11 -10.56
N TYR A 114 -3.56 1.35 -9.48
CA TYR A 114 -2.62 1.63 -8.40
C TYR A 114 -1.18 1.69 -8.92
N ALA A 115 -0.73 0.68 -9.66
CA ALA A 115 0.64 0.61 -10.14
C ALA A 115 0.99 1.71 -11.14
N ALA A 116 0.03 2.18 -11.94
CA ALA A 116 0.22 3.32 -12.84
C ALA A 116 0.48 4.62 -12.06
N GLY A 117 -0.42 4.97 -11.13
CA GLY A 117 -0.27 6.17 -10.29
C GLY A 117 0.96 6.09 -9.38
N HIS A 118 1.25 4.92 -8.83
CA HIS A 118 2.37 4.73 -7.93
C HIS A 118 3.74 4.80 -8.63
N ARG A 119 3.85 4.36 -9.89
CA ARG A 119 5.07 4.58 -10.68
C ARG A 119 5.30 6.06 -10.96
N GLU A 120 4.24 6.81 -11.21
CA GLU A 120 4.33 8.25 -11.41
C GLU A 120 4.77 8.97 -10.13
N HIS A 121 4.20 8.59 -8.98
CA HIS A 121 4.70 9.01 -7.68
C HIS A 121 6.20 8.77 -7.54
N HIS A 122 6.68 7.53 -7.76
CA HIS A 122 8.11 7.23 -7.64
C HIS A 122 8.99 8.02 -8.62
N ARG A 123 8.49 8.32 -9.81
CA ARG A 123 9.22 9.11 -10.82
C ARG A 123 9.36 10.57 -10.39
N MET A 124 8.32 11.14 -9.79
CA MET A 124 8.22 12.56 -9.43
C MET A 124 8.37 12.82 -7.93
N ALA A 125 8.71 11.81 -7.13
CA ALA A 125 8.68 11.85 -5.68
C ALA A 125 9.43 13.07 -5.11
N GLY A 126 8.77 13.82 -4.25
CA GLY A 126 9.34 15.02 -3.62
C GLY A 126 9.40 16.27 -4.50
N THR A 127 9.05 16.16 -5.79
CA THR A 127 8.91 17.33 -6.68
C THR A 127 7.51 17.94 -6.57
N ARG A 128 7.30 19.07 -7.23
CA ARG A 128 5.98 19.73 -7.30
C ARG A 128 4.95 18.94 -8.11
N ASP A 129 5.43 18.02 -8.96
CA ASP A 129 4.61 17.20 -9.86
C ASP A 129 4.33 15.81 -9.27
N ASP A 130 4.73 15.54 -8.03
CA ASP A 130 4.40 14.30 -7.34
C ASP A 130 2.87 14.22 -7.09
N PRO A 131 2.15 13.23 -7.67
CA PRO A 131 0.72 13.06 -7.43
C PRO A 131 0.35 12.84 -5.96
N ASP A 132 1.28 12.32 -5.14
CA ASP A 132 1.07 12.08 -3.72
C ASP A 132 1.54 13.23 -2.82
N LEU A 133 2.10 14.32 -3.38
CA LEU A 133 2.53 15.49 -2.61
C LEU A 133 1.46 16.00 -1.62
N PRO A 134 0.16 16.12 -1.99
CA PRO A 134 -0.87 16.57 -1.05
C PRO A 134 -1.00 15.70 0.21
N ASN A 135 -0.58 14.43 0.15
CA ASN A 135 -0.65 13.51 1.28
C ASN A 135 0.40 13.84 2.36
N TYR A 136 1.55 14.41 1.98
CA TYR A 136 2.66 14.62 2.89
C TYR A 136 3.26 16.03 2.94
N ALA A 137 2.84 16.95 2.07
CA ALA A 137 3.34 18.33 2.02
C ALA A 137 3.20 19.11 3.33
N ALA A 138 2.24 18.72 4.19
CA ALA A 138 1.99 19.38 5.47
C ALA A 138 2.83 18.84 6.64
N TYR A 139 3.71 17.84 6.42
CA TYR A 139 4.57 17.32 7.50
C TYR A 139 5.81 18.19 7.73
N PRO A 140 6.30 18.30 8.99
CA PRO A 140 5.69 17.74 10.20
C PRO A 140 4.44 18.52 10.66
N VAL A 141 3.42 17.80 11.15
CA VAL A 141 2.16 18.40 11.63
C VAL A 141 2.19 18.64 13.14
N ASP A 142 1.46 19.65 13.63
CA ASP A 142 1.34 19.92 15.07
C ASP A 142 0.54 18.84 15.81
N ARG A 143 0.66 18.81 17.15
CA ARG A 143 -0.01 17.81 18.01
C ARG A 143 -1.53 17.84 17.92
N ALA A 144 -2.15 19.01 17.77
CA ALA A 144 -3.59 19.12 17.64
C ALA A 144 -4.07 18.57 16.29
N SER A 145 -3.33 18.84 15.20
CA SER A 145 -3.55 18.26 13.88
C SER A 145 -3.40 16.74 13.88
N PHE A 146 -2.35 16.22 14.53
CA PHE A 146 -2.18 14.78 14.70
C PHE A 146 -3.36 14.14 15.46
N ARG A 147 -3.75 14.70 16.61
CA ARG A 147 -4.89 14.21 17.40
C ARG A 147 -6.19 14.18 16.59
N ARG A 148 -6.46 15.22 15.78
CA ARG A 148 -7.64 15.25 14.90
C ARG A 148 -7.63 14.12 13.86
N LYS A 149 -6.47 13.82 13.28
CA LYS A 149 -6.32 12.72 12.31
C LYS A 149 -6.58 11.37 12.97
N VAL A 150 -5.95 11.10 14.12
CA VAL A 150 -6.15 9.87 14.90
C VAL A 150 -7.62 9.67 15.26
N LEU A 151 -8.28 10.70 15.81
CA LEU A 151 -9.70 10.60 16.18
C LEU A 151 -10.61 10.35 14.97
N ARG A 152 -10.32 10.97 13.81
CA ARG A 152 -11.08 10.75 12.56
C ARG A 152 -10.94 9.31 12.04
N ASP A 153 -9.75 8.73 12.18
CA ASP A 153 -9.48 7.36 11.73
C ASP A 153 -10.11 6.35 12.69
N LEU A 154 -9.95 6.53 14.01
CA LEU A 154 -10.59 5.68 15.03
C LEU A 154 -12.12 5.76 15.01
N SER A 155 -12.68 6.92 14.66
CA SER A 155 -14.13 7.06 14.50
C SER A 155 -14.67 6.50 13.17
N GLY A 156 -13.82 5.92 12.32
CA GLY A 156 -14.21 5.32 11.04
C GLY A 156 -14.60 6.33 9.93
N ARG A 157 -14.48 7.64 10.17
CA ARG A 157 -14.88 8.67 9.19
C ARG A 157 -14.06 8.59 7.90
N THR A 158 -12.78 8.26 8.02
CA THR A 158 -11.91 8.03 6.87
C THR A 158 -12.36 6.81 6.05
N GLY A 159 -12.72 5.71 6.72
CA GLY A 159 -13.25 4.51 6.07
C GLY A 159 -14.56 4.77 5.31
N LEU A 160 -15.50 5.50 5.91
CA LEU A 160 -16.77 5.85 5.24
C LEU A 160 -16.53 6.71 3.98
N ARG A 161 -15.55 7.63 4.01
CA ARG A 161 -15.18 8.42 2.83
C ARG A 161 -14.59 7.55 1.72
N LEU A 162 -13.73 6.59 2.08
CA LEU A 162 -13.17 5.63 1.13
C LEU A 162 -14.27 4.80 0.47
N LEU A 163 -15.18 4.22 1.24
CA LEU A 163 -16.31 3.45 0.72
C LEU A 163 -17.18 4.30 -0.23
N GLY A 164 -17.43 5.57 0.12
CA GLY A 164 -18.14 6.49 -0.76
C GLY A 164 -17.38 6.87 -2.04
N PHE A 165 -16.05 6.84 -2.04
CA PHE A 165 -15.24 6.98 -3.26
C PHE A 165 -15.33 5.72 -4.13
N VAL A 166 -15.15 4.54 -3.53
CA VAL A 166 -15.24 3.26 -4.22
C VAL A 166 -16.61 3.08 -4.86
N ALA A 167 -17.70 3.36 -4.13
CA ALA A 167 -19.07 3.24 -4.66
C ALA A 167 -19.31 4.17 -5.86
N ARG A 168 -18.79 5.40 -5.82
CA ARG A 168 -18.92 6.36 -6.93
C ARG A 168 -18.02 6.01 -8.13
N GLY A 169 -16.81 5.50 -7.87
CA GLY A 169 -15.93 5.00 -8.92
C GLY A 169 -16.51 3.77 -9.62
N ALA A 170 -17.12 2.85 -8.87
CA ALA A 170 -17.85 1.70 -9.41
C ALA A 170 -19.09 2.12 -10.21
N ALA A 171 -19.83 3.13 -9.75
CA ALA A 171 -20.99 3.67 -10.47
C ALA A 171 -20.61 4.42 -11.76
N GLY A 172 -19.42 5.03 -11.82
CA GLY A 172 -18.91 5.72 -13.02
C GLY A 172 -18.44 4.78 -14.14
N GLY A 173 -18.22 3.49 -13.85
CA GLY A 173 -17.80 2.47 -14.82
C GLY A 173 -18.94 1.79 -15.59
N VAL A 174 -20.21 2.15 -15.32
CA VAL A 174 -21.40 1.55 -15.95
C VAL A 174 -21.90 2.35 -17.17
N THR A 175 -21.26 3.48 -17.51
CA THR A 175 -21.63 4.31 -18.68
C THR A 175 -20.42 4.63 -19.55
N ALA A 176 -19.88 3.61 -20.22
CA ALA A 176 -19.05 3.79 -21.41
C ALA A 176 -19.31 2.60 -22.34
N GLY A 177 -20.42 2.70 -23.08
CA GLY A 177 -20.66 1.96 -24.32
C GLY A 177 -20.17 2.77 -25.51
#